data_AF-A0A8T4DPE3-F1
#
_entry.id   AF-A0A8T4DPE3-F1
#
_cell.length_a   1.000
_cell.length_b   1.000
_cell.length_c   1.000
_cell.angle_alpha   90.00
_cell.angle_beta   90.00
_cell.angle_gamma   90.00
#
_symmetry.space_group_name_H-M   'P 1'
#
loop_
_entity.id
_entity.type
_entity.pdbx_description
1 polymer ?
#
loop_
_entity_poly.entity_id
_entity_poly.type
_entity_poly.pdbx_seq_one_letter_code
_entity_poly.pdbx_strand_id
1 'polypeptide(L)'
;MSLYIHQLKDLTPKSADIESVFIIRDLKKKTPLPLDSDGVYDYFSLFFISESEKEKMEEALALIEPTIEAIKKIASLKDPDFEPINLRRVVEMLSDVPAPLTINLSYAKSISDWQEEFSRQFAPMLNKVPALRSQQERVSMNDWLNSIFLKLLRKDTMAFHYLDVVNEAQLNRMTDLYESMQNGFIFKVSLEEELKKHDFETRKRRISDEKLRLYEEIKAKVMEIKAGVDASYELNVRMMNWALIVYSYIKMMTSNK
;
A
#
# COMPACT_ATOMS: atom_id res chain seq x y z
N MET A 1 10.06 2.58 14.41
CA MET A 1 11.23 2.88 13.57
C MET A 1 10.77 3.94 12.57
N SER A 2 11.28 5.17 12.66
CA SER A 2 10.84 6.29 11.82
C SER A 2 11.47 6.14 10.44
N LEU A 3 10.66 5.91 9.40
CA LEU A 3 11.12 6.07 8.01
C LEU A 3 11.50 7.55 7.86
N TYR A 4 12.80 7.82 7.89
CA TYR A 4 13.34 9.17 7.76
C TYR A 4 13.22 9.60 6.30
N ILE A 5 12.10 10.22 5.96
CA ILE A 5 11.93 10.93 4.70
C ILE A 5 12.31 12.38 5.00
N HIS A 6 13.35 12.88 4.32
CA HIS A 6 13.88 14.23 4.50
C HIS A 6 12.75 15.26 4.58
N GLN A 7 12.80 16.17 5.57
CA GLN A 7 12.01 17.39 5.44
C GLN A 7 12.54 18.16 4.23
N LEU A 8 11.68 18.88 3.49
CA LEU A 8 12.09 19.69 2.33
C LEU A 8 13.27 20.65 2.63
N LYS A 9 13.44 21.04 3.90
CA LYS A 9 14.55 21.87 4.39
C LYS A 9 15.88 21.11 4.61
N ASP A 10 15.83 19.79 4.74
CA ASP A 10 16.98 18.92 5.03
C ASP A 10 17.67 18.40 3.75
N LEU A 11 17.09 18.68 2.58
CA LEU A 11 17.67 18.40 1.27
C LEU A 11 18.65 19.51 0.91
N THR A 12 19.87 19.42 1.45
CA THR A 12 20.98 20.23 0.96
C THR A 12 21.26 19.86 -0.51
N PRO A 13 21.75 20.80 -1.35
CA PRO A 13 22.08 20.53 -2.75
C PRO A 13 22.99 19.29 -2.91
N LYS A 14 23.92 19.08 -1.98
CA LYS A 14 24.86 17.94 -1.95
C LYS A 14 24.20 16.58 -1.67
N SER A 15 23.28 16.49 -0.70
CA SER A 15 22.62 15.21 -0.38
C SER A 15 21.63 14.81 -1.47
N ALA A 16 20.90 15.79 -2.00
CA ALA A 16 20.04 15.57 -3.15
C ALA A 16 20.86 15.14 -4.38
N ASP A 17 22.04 15.70 -4.64
CA ASP A 17 22.86 15.37 -5.83
C ASP A 17 23.47 13.97 -5.85
N ILE A 18 23.50 13.24 -4.74
CA ILE A 18 24.05 11.86 -4.72
C ILE A 18 22.92 10.84 -4.94
N GLU A 19 21.77 11.02 -4.29
CA GLU A 19 20.64 10.08 -4.36
C GLU A 19 19.75 10.30 -5.59
N SER A 20 19.69 11.53 -6.13
CA SER A 20 18.83 11.85 -7.28
C SER A 20 19.47 11.57 -8.64
N VAL A 21 20.75 11.22 -8.75
CA VAL A 21 21.43 11.09 -10.06
C VAL A 21 20.78 10.04 -10.95
N PHE A 22 20.47 8.86 -10.40
CA PHE A 22 19.87 7.78 -11.19
C PHE A 22 18.43 8.09 -11.59
N ILE A 23 17.61 8.57 -10.65
CA ILE A 23 16.22 8.98 -10.89
C ILE A 23 16.16 10.13 -11.91
N ILE A 24 16.99 11.17 -11.75
CA ILE A 24 17.05 12.31 -12.67
C ILE A 24 17.55 11.89 -14.05
N ARG A 25 18.52 10.96 -14.16
CA ARG A 25 18.99 10.44 -15.45
C ARG A 25 17.89 9.69 -16.19
N ASP A 26 17.14 8.84 -15.50
CA ASP A 26 16.01 8.12 -16.09
C ASP A 26 14.88 9.08 -16.48
N LEU A 27 14.59 10.08 -15.65
CA LEU A 27 13.62 11.12 -15.97
C LEU A 27 14.01 11.92 -17.22
N LYS A 28 15.26 12.36 -17.32
CA LYS A 28 15.77 13.09 -18.50
C LYS A 28 15.64 12.26 -19.78
N LYS A 29 15.74 10.94 -19.70
CA LYS A 29 15.55 10.04 -20.85
C LYS A 29 14.09 9.87 -21.23
N LYS A 30 13.20 9.69 -20.24
CA LYS A 30 11.78 9.39 -20.46
C LYS A 30 10.97 10.62 -20.84
N THR A 31 11.35 11.79 -20.34
CA THR A 31 10.62 13.06 -20.52
C THR A 31 11.64 14.21 -20.64
N PRO A 32 12.19 14.43 -21.84
CA PRO A 32 13.13 15.53 -22.07
C PRO A 32 12.46 16.90 -21.85
N LEU A 33 13.27 17.92 -21.59
CA LEU A 33 12.80 19.30 -21.46
C LEU A 33 12.78 20.03 -22.82
N PRO A 34 11.80 20.93 -23.07
CA PRO A 34 10.63 21.21 -22.23
C PRO A 34 9.70 20.00 -22.17
N LEU A 35 8.99 19.85 -21.05
CA LEU A 35 8.10 18.71 -20.84
C LEU A 35 7.00 18.71 -21.89
N ASP A 36 6.87 17.61 -22.61
CA ASP A 36 5.75 17.34 -23.52
C ASP A 36 4.54 16.83 -22.73
N SER A 37 3.35 17.35 -23.04
CA SER A 37 2.12 17.00 -22.31
C SER A 37 1.74 15.52 -22.50
N ASP A 38 1.89 14.98 -23.70
CA ASP A 38 1.52 13.60 -24.01
C ASP A 38 2.54 12.63 -23.38
N GLY A 39 3.84 12.91 -23.53
CA GLY A 39 4.89 12.09 -22.88
C GLY A 39 4.82 12.11 -21.34
N VAL A 40 4.43 13.24 -20.74
CA VAL A 40 4.19 13.35 -19.29
C VAL A 40 2.95 12.57 -18.88
N TYR A 41 1.86 12.66 -19.65
CA TYR A 41 0.66 11.87 -19.39
C TYR A 41 0.95 10.37 -19.46
N ASP A 42 1.62 9.90 -20.52
CA ASP A 42 1.98 8.50 -20.69
C ASP A 42 2.83 8.00 -19.53
N TYR A 43 3.82 8.79 -19.10
CA TYR A 43 4.66 8.41 -17.97
C TYR A 43 3.90 8.40 -16.65
N PHE A 44 3.02 9.37 -16.39
CA PHE A 44 2.25 9.41 -15.16
C PHE A 44 1.10 8.42 -15.10
N SER A 45 0.58 7.97 -16.26
CA SER A 45 -0.44 6.93 -16.32
C SER A 45 0.02 5.61 -15.67
N LEU A 46 1.34 5.37 -15.60
CA LEU A 46 1.95 4.24 -14.88
C LEU A 46 1.70 4.29 -13.36
N PHE A 47 1.40 5.47 -12.82
CA PHE A 47 1.08 5.66 -11.40
C PHE A 47 -0.41 5.64 -11.11
N PHE A 48 -1.25 5.55 -12.14
CA PHE A 48 -2.70 5.63 -11.97
C PHE A 48 -3.21 4.45 -11.15
N ILE A 49 -4.23 4.75 -10.36
CA ILE A 49 -4.99 3.77 -9.61
C ILE A 49 -6.09 3.27 -10.54
N SER A 50 -6.16 1.95 -10.71
CA SER A 50 -7.20 1.28 -11.49
C SER A 50 -8.45 1.00 -10.65
N GLU A 51 -9.60 0.83 -11.31
CA GLU A 51 -10.83 0.35 -10.64
C GLU A 51 -10.60 -1.01 -9.97
N SER A 52 -9.87 -1.92 -10.62
CA SER A 52 -9.60 -3.26 -10.09
C SER A 52 -8.88 -3.26 -8.74
N GLU A 53 -8.03 -2.26 -8.48
CA GLU A 53 -7.35 -2.13 -7.18
C GLU A 53 -8.31 -1.67 -6.08
N LYS A 54 -9.24 -0.77 -6.41
CA LYS A 54 -10.28 -0.31 -5.49
C LYS A 54 -11.27 -1.43 -5.17
N GLU A 55 -11.67 -2.21 -6.17
CA GLU A 55 -12.54 -3.38 -6.02
C GLU A 55 -11.94 -4.41 -5.06
N LYS A 56 -10.66 -4.78 -5.24
CA LYS A 56 -9.96 -5.70 -4.32
C LYS A 56 -9.98 -5.21 -2.87
N MET A 57 -9.80 -3.92 -2.65
CA MET A 57 -9.84 -3.32 -1.30
C MET A 57 -11.26 -3.35 -0.71
N GLU A 58 -12.29 -3.11 -1.53
CA GLU A 58 -13.70 -3.18 -1.14
C GLU A 58 -14.14 -4.60 -0.79
N GLU A 59 -13.78 -5.57 -1.63
CA GLU A 59 -14.04 -6.99 -1.40
C GLU A 59 -13.37 -7.48 -0.12
N ALA A 60 -12.10 -7.13 0.08
CA ALA A 60 -11.38 -7.45 1.32
C ALA A 60 -12.11 -6.89 2.55
N LEU A 61 -12.52 -5.60 2.54
CA LEU A 61 -13.27 -5.00 3.65
C LEU A 61 -14.57 -5.73 3.95
N ALA A 62 -15.32 -6.12 2.92
CA ALA A 62 -16.57 -6.84 3.07
C ALA A 62 -16.38 -8.24 3.67
N LEU A 63 -15.20 -8.85 3.51
CA LEU A 63 -14.90 -10.20 3.99
C LEU A 63 -14.34 -10.26 5.41
N ILE A 64 -13.73 -9.20 5.93
CA ILE A 64 -13.03 -9.24 7.23
C ILE A 64 -13.98 -9.61 8.37
N GLU A 65 -15.05 -8.83 8.60
CA GLU A 65 -15.95 -9.05 9.73
C GLU A 65 -16.66 -10.42 9.66
N PRO A 66 -17.23 -10.85 8.50
CA PRO A 66 -17.79 -12.20 8.39
C PRO A 66 -16.78 -13.31 8.67
N THR A 67 -15.50 -13.11 8.32
CA THR A 67 -14.44 -14.09 8.58
C THR A 67 -14.10 -14.14 10.07
N ILE A 68 -13.99 -12.99 10.72
CA ILE A 68 -13.78 -12.88 12.17
C ILE A 68 -14.91 -13.59 12.93
N GLU A 69 -16.17 -13.34 12.56
CA GLU A 69 -17.32 -13.96 13.22
C GLU A 69 -17.37 -15.48 13.00
N ALA A 70 -17.00 -15.95 11.80
CA ALA A 70 -16.86 -17.39 11.55
C ALA A 70 -15.82 -18.04 12.47
N ILE A 71 -14.66 -17.40 12.65
CA ILE A 71 -13.58 -17.91 13.50
C ILE A 71 -13.98 -17.87 14.99
N LYS A 72 -14.62 -16.78 15.45
CA LYS A 72 -15.15 -16.69 16.82
C LYS A 72 -16.19 -17.77 17.09
N LYS A 73 -17.05 -18.08 16.12
CA LYS A 73 -18.02 -19.18 16.21
C LYS A 73 -17.31 -20.52 16.39
N ILE A 74 -16.27 -20.81 15.60
CA ILE A 74 -15.45 -22.03 15.77
C ILE A 74 -14.85 -22.09 17.18
N ALA A 75 -14.24 -20.99 17.64
CA ALA A 75 -13.64 -20.91 18.96
C ALA A 75 -14.67 -21.16 20.09
N SER A 76 -15.92 -20.74 19.91
CA SER A 76 -17.01 -20.95 20.88
C SER A 76 -17.44 -22.41 21.00
N LEU A 77 -17.27 -23.23 19.95
CA LEU A 77 -17.62 -24.65 19.96
C LEU A 77 -16.70 -25.48 20.86
N LYS A 78 -15.50 -24.96 21.20
CA LYS A 78 -14.47 -25.65 22.00
C LYS A 78 -14.12 -27.03 21.46
N ASP A 79 -14.15 -27.16 20.15
CA ASP A 79 -13.88 -28.41 19.46
C ASP A 79 -12.38 -28.77 19.59
N PRO A 80 -12.05 -30.02 20.00
CA PRO A 80 -10.69 -30.43 20.31
C PRO A 80 -9.75 -30.51 19.10
N ASP A 81 -10.28 -30.50 17.87
CA ASP A 81 -9.47 -30.51 16.66
C ASP A 81 -8.88 -29.13 16.34
N PHE A 82 -9.42 -28.05 16.88
CA PHE A 82 -8.89 -26.70 16.69
C PHE A 82 -8.01 -26.27 17.84
N GLU A 83 -7.01 -25.45 17.54
CA GLU A 83 -6.10 -24.86 18.52
C GLU A 83 -6.60 -23.46 18.94
N PRO A 84 -7.13 -23.29 20.17
CA PRO A 84 -7.79 -22.04 20.58
C PRO A 84 -6.87 -20.82 20.48
N ILE A 85 -5.57 -20.97 20.78
CA ILE A 85 -4.64 -19.84 20.70
C ILE A 85 -4.40 -19.40 19.26
N ASN A 86 -4.44 -20.34 18.31
CA ASN A 86 -4.27 -20.04 16.90
C ASN A 86 -5.52 -19.35 16.35
N LEU A 87 -6.73 -19.82 16.69
CA LEU A 87 -7.98 -19.13 16.34
C LEU A 87 -8.00 -17.68 16.84
N ARG A 88 -7.58 -17.46 18.09
CA ARG A 88 -7.47 -16.11 18.68
C ARG A 88 -6.48 -15.23 17.90
N ARG A 89 -5.31 -15.77 17.54
CA ARG A 89 -4.31 -15.03 16.74
C ARG A 89 -4.85 -14.61 15.38
N VAL A 90 -5.61 -15.48 14.70
CA VAL A 90 -6.24 -15.11 13.42
C VAL A 90 -7.20 -13.94 13.61
N VAL A 91 -8.04 -13.97 14.66
CA VAL A 91 -8.95 -12.85 14.97
C VAL A 91 -8.19 -11.56 15.22
N GLU A 92 -7.12 -11.59 16.03
CA GLU A 92 -6.29 -10.42 16.32
C GLU A 92 -5.64 -9.86 15.04
N MET A 93 -5.07 -10.72 14.19
CA MET A 93 -4.47 -10.31 12.91
C MET A 93 -5.47 -9.67 11.95
N LEU A 94 -6.68 -10.23 11.85
CA LEU A 94 -7.73 -9.69 10.98
C LEU A 94 -8.33 -8.38 11.53
N SER A 95 -8.40 -8.23 12.85
CA SER A 95 -9.01 -7.04 13.50
C SER A 95 -8.19 -5.77 13.31
N ASP A 96 -6.89 -5.88 13.03
CA ASP A 96 -5.97 -4.75 12.83
C ASP A 96 -6.04 -4.13 11.42
N VAL A 97 -6.83 -4.70 10.51
CA VAL A 97 -6.87 -4.35 9.07
C VAL A 97 -7.98 -3.37 8.67
N PRO A 98 -9.23 -3.44 9.18
CA PRO A 98 -10.35 -2.67 8.63
C PRO A 98 -10.15 -1.15 8.62
N ALA A 99 -9.68 -0.58 9.74
CA ALA A 99 -9.49 0.86 9.87
C ALA A 99 -8.49 1.43 8.85
N PRO A 100 -7.24 0.94 8.76
CA PRO A 100 -6.28 1.44 7.77
C PRO A 100 -6.75 1.14 6.34
N LEU A 101 -7.31 -0.05 6.06
CA LEU A 101 -7.78 -0.37 4.71
C LEU A 101 -8.90 0.56 4.23
N THR A 102 -9.83 0.94 5.13
CA THR A 102 -10.89 1.92 4.85
C THR A 102 -10.34 3.30 4.51
N ILE A 103 -9.34 3.77 5.28
CA ILE A 103 -8.69 5.06 5.01
C ILE A 103 -8.00 5.04 3.64
N ASN A 104 -7.32 3.94 3.31
CA ASN A 104 -6.64 3.79 2.03
C ASN A 104 -7.61 3.71 0.86
N LEU A 105 -8.76 3.05 1.02
CA LEU A 105 -9.78 2.98 -0.01
C LEU A 105 -10.39 4.37 -0.29
N SER A 106 -10.72 5.12 0.77
CA SER A 106 -11.22 6.50 0.65
C SER A 106 -10.23 7.38 -0.09
N TYR A 107 -8.95 7.25 0.26
CA TYR A 107 -7.87 7.92 -0.45
C TYR A 107 -7.76 7.49 -1.92
N ALA A 108 -7.80 6.20 -2.20
CA ALA A 108 -7.67 5.66 -3.54
C ALA A 108 -8.73 6.24 -4.48
N LYS A 109 -9.98 6.36 -4.00
CA LYS A 109 -11.08 7.03 -4.69
C LYS A 109 -10.75 8.50 -4.98
N SER A 110 -10.32 9.24 -3.96
CA SER A 110 -9.96 10.67 -4.09
C SER A 110 -8.84 10.93 -5.10
N ILE A 111 -7.81 10.07 -5.15
CA ILE A 111 -6.72 10.19 -6.14
C ILE A 111 -7.18 9.77 -7.53
N SER A 112 -7.95 8.68 -7.64
CA SER A 112 -8.49 8.19 -8.91
C SER A 112 -9.26 9.29 -9.66
N ASP A 113 -10.02 10.11 -8.94
CA ASP A 113 -10.78 11.22 -9.54
C ASP A 113 -9.88 12.40 -9.96
N TRP A 114 -8.70 12.52 -9.36
CA TRP A 114 -7.79 13.66 -9.54
C TRP A 114 -6.65 13.39 -10.53
N GLN A 115 -6.22 12.14 -10.68
CA GLN A 115 -4.99 11.75 -11.37
C GLN A 115 -4.94 12.17 -12.86
N GLU A 116 -6.08 12.10 -13.57
CA GLU A 116 -6.16 12.48 -14.97
C GLU A 116 -6.03 14.00 -15.16
N GLU A 117 -6.78 14.77 -14.37
CA GLU A 117 -6.72 16.23 -14.41
C GLU A 117 -5.30 16.72 -14.10
N PHE A 118 -4.71 16.17 -13.04
CA PHE A 118 -3.35 16.52 -12.63
C PHE A 118 -2.33 16.26 -13.75
N SER A 119 -2.37 15.07 -14.37
CA SER A 119 -1.40 14.69 -15.40
C SER A 119 -1.45 15.63 -16.60
N ARG A 120 -2.65 16.10 -16.98
CA ARG A 120 -2.83 17.08 -18.06
C ARG A 120 -2.31 18.48 -17.69
N GLN A 121 -2.43 18.87 -16.42
CA GLN A 121 -1.98 20.18 -15.94
C GLN A 121 -0.49 20.22 -15.60
N PHE A 122 0.14 19.07 -15.39
CA PHE A 122 1.50 18.98 -14.87
C PHE A 122 2.56 19.64 -15.77
N ALA A 123 2.64 19.21 -17.04
CA ALA A 123 3.63 19.73 -17.98
C ALA A 123 3.48 21.26 -18.22
N PRO A 124 2.27 21.80 -18.49
CA PRO A 124 2.07 23.24 -18.62
C PRO A 124 2.47 24.05 -17.39
N MET A 125 2.27 23.52 -16.19
CA MET A 125 2.61 24.21 -14.94
C MET A 125 4.11 24.15 -14.65
N LEU A 126 4.75 22.99 -14.78
CA LEU A 126 6.18 22.87 -14.50
C LEU A 126 7.06 23.56 -15.55
N ASN A 127 6.64 23.63 -16.81
CA ASN A 127 7.38 24.39 -17.82
C ASN A 127 7.42 25.91 -17.54
N LYS A 128 6.55 26.44 -16.66
CA LYS A 128 6.61 27.85 -16.23
C LYS A 128 7.67 28.12 -15.17
N VAL A 129 8.11 27.09 -14.43
CA VAL A 129 9.02 27.22 -13.28
C VAL A 129 10.31 28.00 -13.60
N PRO A 130 11.01 27.75 -14.73
CA PRO A 130 12.25 28.48 -15.05
C PRO A 130 12.03 29.98 -15.26
N ALA A 131 10.82 30.36 -15.71
CA ALA A 131 10.45 31.72 -16.08
C ALA A 131 9.89 32.57 -14.92
N LEU A 132 9.73 32.01 -13.71
CA LEU A 132 9.21 32.74 -12.55
C LEU A 132 10.19 33.85 -12.10
N ARG A 133 9.77 35.11 -12.11
CA ARG A 133 10.62 36.28 -11.82
C ARG A 133 10.21 37.00 -10.54
N SER A 134 8.92 37.08 -10.24
CA SER A 134 8.41 37.78 -9.06
C SER A 134 8.30 36.88 -7.83
N GLN A 135 8.32 37.50 -6.65
CA GLN A 135 8.08 36.79 -5.39
C GLN A 135 6.66 36.19 -5.35
N GLN A 136 5.67 36.92 -5.85
CA GLN A 136 4.27 36.47 -5.87
C GLN A 136 4.09 35.20 -6.71
N GLU A 137 4.67 35.15 -7.91
CA GLU A 137 4.65 33.97 -8.78
C GLU A 137 5.28 32.74 -8.12
N ARG A 138 6.38 32.94 -7.38
CA ARG A 138 7.06 31.86 -6.65
C ARG A 138 6.20 31.33 -5.51
N VAL A 139 5.53 32.21 -4.77
CA VAL A 139 4.61 31.82 -3.69
C VAL A 139 3.45 31.00 -4.26
N SER A 140 2.77 31.49 -5.31
CA SER A 140 1.66 30.76 -5.92
C SER A 140 2.07 29.40 -6.51
N MET A 141 3.27 29.30 -7.09
CA MET A 141 3.80 28.00 -7.55
C MET A 141 4.06 27.05 -6.38
N ASN A 142 4.63 27.54 -5.28
CA ASN A 142 4.87 26.75 -4.08
C ASN A 142 3.56 26.25 -3.47
N ASP A 143 2.52 27.08 -3.42
CA ASP A 143 1.20 26.68 -2.89
C ASP A 143 0.58 25.56 -3.72
N TRP A 144 0.67 25.67 -5.06
CA TRP A 144 0.23 24.62 -5.97
C TRP A 144 1.01 23.32 -5.76
N LEU A 145 2.34 23.39 -5.67
CA LEU A 145 3.21 22.24 -5.38
C LEU A 145 2.89 21.58 -4.05
N ASN A 146 2.72 22.37 -2.99
CA ASN A 146 2.35 21.87 -1.68
C ASN A 146 0.99 21.16 -1.71
N SER A 147 0.03 21.67 -2.48
CA SER A 147 -1.28 21.01 -2.64
C SER A 147 -1.15 19.63 -3.28
N ILE A 148 -0.23 19.44 -4.23
CA ILE A 148 0.05 18.15 -4.87
C ILE A 148 0.67 17.17 -3.87
N PHE A 149 1.70 17.61 -3.14
CA PHE A 149 2.36 16.75 -2.14
C PHE A 149 1.41 16.38 -1.01
N LEU A 150 0.58 17.31 -0.54
CA LEU A 150 -0.47 17.03 0.44
C LEU A 150 -1.43 15.97 -0.08
N LYS A 151 -1.82 16.05 -1.35
CA LYS A 151 -2.72 15.07 -1.96
C LYS A 151 -2.05 13.71 -2.11
N LEU A 152 -0.81 13.62 -2.62
CA LEU A 152 -0.11 12.35 -2.81
C LEU A 152 0.36 11.68 -1.50
N LEU A 153 0.69 12.46 -0.47
CA LEU A 153 1.31 11.97 0.76
C LEU A 153 0.36 11.99 1.96
N ARG A 154 -0.86 12.55 1.80
CA ARG A 154 -1.89 12.71 2.84
C ARG A 154 -1.43 13.52 4.06
N LYS A 155 -0.37 14.31 3.91
CA LYS A 155 0.24 15.05 5.01
C LYS A 155 0.84 16.36 4.52
N ASP A 156 0.81 17.35 5.40
CA ASP A 156 1.41 18.67 5.24
C ASP A 156 2.95 18.66 5.25
N THR A 157 3.53 17.51 5.57
CA THR A 157 4.96 17.23 5.58
C THR A 157 5.25 16.07 4.62
N MET A 158 6.46 16.02 4.05
CA MET A 158 6.95 14.92 3.19
C MET A 158 7.10 13.61 3.98
N ALA A 159 6.02 13.10 4.57
CA ALA A 159 5.99 11.89 5.35
C ALA A 159 4.57 11.33 5.35
N PHE A 160 4.41 10.01 5.29
CA PHE A 160 3.11 9.40 5.55
C PHE A 160 2.84 9.39 7.06
N HIS A 161 1.57 9.61 7.43
CA HIS A 161 1.13 9.28 8.77
C HIS A 161 0.93 7.75 8.85
N TYR A 162 1.76 7.07 9.64
CA TYR A 162 1.83 5.60 9.65
C TYR A 162 0.53 4.89 10.10
N LEU A 163 -0.36 5.59 10.80
CA LEU A 163 -1.67 5.08 11.21
C LEU A 163 -2.71 5.14 10.08
N ASP A 164 -2.46 5.92 9.05
CA ASP A 164 -3.42 6.21 7.98
C ASP A 164 -3.14 5.33 6.75
N VAL A 165 -2.10 4.49 6.81
CA VAL A 165 -1.61 3.64 5.74
C VAL A 165 -1.58 2.19 6.17
N VAL A 166 -1.96 1.30 5.25
CA VAL A 166 -1.52 -0.09 5.34
C VAL A 166 0.00 -0.09 5.24
N ASN A 167 0.67 -0.49 6.32
CA ASN A 167 2.12 -0.49 6.42
C ASN A 167 2.71 -1.90 6.27
N GLU A 168 4.04 -1.97 6.17
CA GLU A 168 4.78 -3.22 5.97
C GLU A 168 4.54 -4.25 7.08
N ALA A 169 4.32 -3.81 8.33
CA ALA A 169 4.02 -4.74 9.41
C ALA A 169 2.65 -5.42 9.22
N GLN A 170 1.66 -4.71 8.69
CA GLN A 170 0.35 -5.29 8.36
C GLN A 170 0.42 -6.21 7.15
N LEU A 171 1.18 -5.81 6.12
CA LEU A 171 1.45 -6.65 4.94
C LEU A 171 2.11 -7.98 5.35
N ASN A 172 3.15 -7.92 6.17
CA ASN A 172 3.88 -9.10 6.62
C ASN A 172 2.99 -10.00 7.48
N ARG A 173 2.24 -9.44 8.44
CA ARG A 173 1.29 -10.24 9.25
C ARG A 173 0.24 -10.94 8.39
N MET A 174 -0.28 -10.27 7.35
CA MET A 174 -1.28 -10.88 6.47
C MET A 174 -0.66 -11.97 5.59
N THR A 175 0.59 -11.79 5.17
CA THR A 175 1.37 -12.82 4.47
C THR A 175 1.63 -14.03 5.37
N ASP A 176 2.10 -13.81 6.58
CA ASP A 176 2.32 -14.86 7.58
C ASP A 176 1.02 -15.63 7.89
N LEU A 177 -0.10 -14.91 8.02
CA LEU A 177 -1.40 -15.52 8.24
C LEU A 177 -1.80 -16.40 7.05
N TYR A 178 -1.71 -15.89 5.82
CA TYR A 178 -2.02 -16.64 4.62
C TYR A 178 -1.17 -17.92 4.50
N GLU A 179 0.15 -17.81 4.69
CA GLU A 179 1.07 -18.95 4.64
C GLU A 179 0.79 -19.96 5.76
N SER A 180 0.52 -19.49 6.97
CA SER A 180 0.13 -20.34 8.10
C SER A 180 -1.18 -21.08 7.81
N MET A 181 -2.14 -20.39 7.18
CA MET A 181 -3.40 -20.95 6.70
C MET A 181 -3.23 -21.88 5.48
N GLN A 182 -2.07 -22.02 4.85
CA GLN A 182 -1.82 -23.13 3.91
C GLN A 182 -1.39 -24.40 4.65
N ASN A 183 -0.86 -24.26 5.86
CA ASN A 183 -0.25 -25.33 6.65
C ASN A 183 -1.15 -25.90 7.76
N GLY A 184 -2.45 -25.56 7.75
CA GLY A 184 -3.39 -26.07 8.74
C GLY A 184 -3.26 -25.44 10.12
N PHE A 185 -2.71 -24.22 10.20
CA PHE A 185 -2.35 -23.57 11.47
C PHE A 185 -3.47 -23.54 12.52
N ILE A 186 -4.74 -23.46 12.13
CA ILE A 186 -5.85 -23.41 13.09
C ILE A 186 -6.14 -24.76 13.76
N PHE A 187 -5.63 -25.86 13.21
CA PHE A 187 -5.83 -27.20 13.76
C PHE A 187 -4.79 -27.49 14.83
N LYS A 188 -5.23 -28.19 15.88
CA LYS A 188 -4.38 -28.70 16.94
C LYS A 188 -3.45 -29.76 16.38
N VAL A 189 -2.16 -29.67 16.72
CA VAL A 189 -1.15 -30.67 16.36
C VAL A 189 -0.92 -31.57 17.56
N SER A 190 -0.98 -32.89 17.36
CA SER A 190 -0.66 -33.83 18.43
C SER A 190 0.86 -33.88 18.67
N LEU A 191 1.28 -34.27 19.88
CA LEU A 191 2.71 -34.41 20.19
C LEU A 191 3.40 -35.41 19.25
N GLU A 192 2.70 -36.48 18.89
CA GLU A 192 3.22 -37.48 17.96
C GLU A 192 3.41 -36.90 16.55
N GLU A 193 2.45 -36.10 16.08
CA GLU A 193 2.54 -35.44 14.78
C GLU A 193 3.69 -34.43 14.72
N GLU A 194 3.89 -33.69 15.81
CA GLU A 194 5.00 -32.73 15.94
C GLU A 194 6.35 -33.46 15.96
N LEU A 195 6.47 -34.54 16.74
CA LEU A 195 7.70 -35.35 16.82
C LEU A 195 8.05 -36.01 15.49
N LYS A 196 7.05 -36.48 14.75
CA LYS A 196 7.23 -37.12 13.43
C LYS A 196 7.27 -36.12 12.27
N LYS A 197 7.08 -34.82 12.54
CA LYS A 197 7.01 -33.74 11.55
C LYS A 197 6.03 -34.05 10.42
N HIS A 198 4.85 -34.57 10.76
CA HIS A 198 3.81 -34.83 9.76
C HIS A 198 3.34 -33.52 9.12
N ASP A 199 3.33 -33.49 7.78
CA ASP A 199 2.79 -32.36 7.04
C ASP A 199 1.27 -32.23 7.21
N PHE A 200 0.71 -31.08 6.81
CA PHE A 200 -0.72 -30.88 6.90
C PHE A 200 -1.52 -31.89 6.04
N GLU A 201 -0.98 -32.27 4.88
CA GLU A 201 -1.59 -33.23 3.97
C GLU A 201 -1.77 -34.63 4.58
N THR A 202 -0.90 -35.03 5.50
CA THR A 202 -1.03 -36.26 6.27
C THR A 202 -2.02 -36.08 7.42
N ARG A 203 -1.94 -34.94 8.13
CA ARG A 203 -2.80 -34.63 9.28
C ARG A 203 -4.27 -34.45 8.90
N LYS A 204 -4.57 -33.96 7.68
CA LYS A 204 -5.96 -33.76 7.23
C LYS A 204 -6.80 -35.05 7.27
N ARG A 205 -6.17 -36.22 7.16
CA ARG A 205 -6.86 -37.53 7.13
C ARG A 205 -7.64 -37.86 8.41
N ARG A 206 -7.28 -37.25 9.54
CA ARG A 206 -8.00 -37.43 10.82
C ARG A 206 -9.05 -36.35 11.11
N ILE A 207 -9.09 -35.30 10.29
CA ILE A 207 -10.02 -34.18 10.47
C ILE A 207 -11.28 -34.50 9.66
N SER A 208 -12.46 -34.32 10.27
CA SER A 208 -13.72 -34.52 9.56
C SER A 208 -13.88 -33.56 8.38
N ASP A 209 -14.49 -34.03 7.29
CA ASP A 209 -14.71 -33.24 6.07
C ASP A 209 -15.45 -31.91 6.31
N GLU A 210 -16.40 -31.87 7.24
CA GLU A 210 -17.12 -30.64 7.60
C GLU A 210 -16.18 -29.53 8.11
N LYS A 211 -15.22 -29.90 8.97
CA LYS A 211 -14.22 -28.98 9.54
C LYS A 211 -13.20 -28.54 8.49
N LEU A 212 -12.80 -29.46 7.61
CA LEU A 212 -11.92 -29.14 6.48
C LEU A 212 -12.60 -28.15 5.54
N ARG A 213 -13.89 -28.33 5.21
CA ARG A 213 -14.62 -27.39 4.36
C ARG A 213 -14.68 -26.00 4.99
N LEU A 214 -14.99 -25.93 6.28
CA LEU A 214 -15.03 -24.65 7.01
C LEU A 214 -13.67 -23.94 7.02
N TYR A 215 -12.59 -24.69 7.20
CA TYR A 215 -11.23 -24.17 7.11
C TYR A 215 -10.90 -23.64 5.70
N GLU A 216 -11.24 -24.40 4.66
CA GLU A 216 -11.02 -23.99 3.27
C GLU A 216 -11.80 -22.71 2.92
N GLU A 217 -13.04 -22.58 3.41
CA GLU A 217 -13.83 -21.34 3.27
C GLU A 217 -13.14 -20.14 3.94
N ILE A 218 -12.61 -20.31 5.16
CA ILE A 218 -11.88 -19.25 5.87
C ILE A 218 -10.58 -18.92 5.13
N LYS A 219 -9.83 -19.94 4.68
CA LYS A 219 -8.58 -19.78 3.95
C LYS A 219 -8.78 -18.99 2.65
N ALA A 220 -9.83 -19.30 1.89
CA ALA A 220 -10.18 -18.56 0.68
C ALA A 220 -10.48 -17.09 0.98
N LYS A 221 -11.24 -16.80 2.05
CA LYS A 221 -11.51 -15.41 2.46
C LYS A 221 -10.25 -14.68 2.90
N VAL A 222 -9.36 -15.33 3.65
CA VAL A 222 -8.06 -14.76 4.05
C VAL A 222 -7.20 -14.42 2.84
N MET A 223 -7.21 -15.23 1.80
CA MET A 223 -6.50 -14.95 0.54
C MET A 223 -7.03 -13.69 -0.14
N GLU A 224 -8.35 -13.51 -0.24
CA GLU A 224 -8.94 -12.30 -0.81
C GLU A 224 -8.67 -11.06 0.05
N ILE A 225 -8.74 -11.20 1.37
CA ILE A 225 -8.38 -10.12 2.32
C ILE A 225 -6.91 -9.72 2.11
N LYS A 226 -6.01 -10.68 1.94
CA LYS A 226 -4.60 -10.42 1.63
C LYS A 226 -4.46 -9.66 0.32
N ALA A 227 -5.17 -10.03 -0.73
CA ALA A 227 -5.10 -9.33 -2.02
C ALA A 227 -5.50 -7.84 -1.88
N GLY A 228 -6.50 -7.52 -1.05
CA GLY A 228 -6.85 -6.12 -0.75
C GLY A 228 -5.80 -5.38 0.08
N VAL A 229 -5.16 -6.04 1.04
CA VAL A 229 -4.04 -5.48 1.83
C VAL A 229 -2.83 -5.21 0.94
N ASP A 230 -2.47 -6.15 0.06
CA ASP A 230 -1.37 -6.02 -0.90
C ASP A 230 -1.64 -4.84 -1.85
N ALA A 231 -2.83 -4.76 -2.45
CA ALA A 231 -3.22 -3.65 -3.33
C ALA A 231 -3.13 -2.29 -2.62
N SER A 232 -3.59 -2.21 -1.36
CA SER A 232 -3.48 -1.00 -0.56
C SER A 232 -2.03 -0.60 -0.30
N TYR A 233 -1.15 -1.56 -0.01
CA TYR A 233 0.26 -1.29 0.25
C TYR A 233 0.99 -0.84 -1.03
N GLU A 234 0.78 -1.55 -2.14
CA GLU A 234 1.35 -1.21 -3.44
C GLU A 234 0.94 0.19 -3.90
N LEU A 235 -0.33 0.56 -3.68
CA LEU A 235 -0.83 1.89 -3.94
C LEU A 235 -0.07 2.95 -3.13
N ASN A 236 0.15 2.73 -1.83
CA ASN A 236 0.91 3.66 -1.00
C ASN A 236 2.34 3.85 -1.52
N VAL A 237 3.02 2.77 -1.87
CA VAL A 237 4.37 2.81 -2.46
C VAL A 237 4.36 3.53 -3.81
N ARG A 238 3.35 3.29 -4.65
CA ARG A 238 3.21 3.96 -5.95
C ARG A 238 3.04 5.47 -5.79
N MET A 239 2.26 5.92 -4.82
CA MET A 239 2.07 7.35 -4.53
C MET A 239 3.33 8.01 -3.95
N MET A 240 4.09 7.30 -3.11
CA MET A 240 5.43 7.73 -2.68
C MET A 240 6.35 7.96 -3.88
N ASN A 241 6.41 6.98 -4.78
CA ASN A 241 7.23 7.07 -5.98
C ASN A 241 6.77 8.24 -6.86
N TRP A 242 5.46 8.43 -7.01
CA TRP A 242 4.93 9.57 -7.74
C TRP A 242 5.41 10.90 -7.15
N ALA A 243 5.31 11.08 -5.83
CA ALA A 243 5.79 12.29 -5.16
C ALA A 243 7.30 12.52 -5.36
N LEU A 244 8.12 11.46 -5.26
CA LEU A 244 9.57 11.55 -5.50
C LEU A 244 9.89 11.99 -6.94
N ILE A 245 9.12 11.49 -7.90
CA ILE A 245 9.24 11.86 -9.31
C ILE A 245 8.86 13.33 -9.53
N VAL A 246 7.73 13.78 -8.97
CA VAL A 246 7.31 15.20 -9.02
C VAL A 246 8.39 16.10 -8.42
N TYR A 247 8.92 15.75 -7.25
CA TYR A 247 10.01 16.46 -6.61
C TYR A 247 11.27 16.55 -7.49
N SER A 248 11.63 15.44 -8.13
CA SER A 248 12.80 15.36 -9.02
C SER A 248 12.66 16.27 -10.24
N TYR A 249 11.45 16.38 -10.83
CA TYR A 249 11.19 17.35 -11.90
C TYR A 249 11.40 18.80 -11.45
N ILE A 250 10.85 19.17 -10.28
CA ILE A 250 10.98 20.53 -9.74
C ILE A 250 12.46 20.86 -9.50
N LYS A 251 13.22 19.92 -8.93
CA LYS A 251 14.66 20.08 -8.74
C LYS A 251 15.38 20.28 -10.08
N MET A 252 15.10 19.44 -11.08
CA MET A 252 15.72 19.56 -12.41
C MET A 252 15.44 20.92 -13.06
N MET A 253 14.22 21.44 -12.92
CA MET A 253 13.84 22.74 -13.49
C MET A 253 14.47 23.93 -12.78
N THR A 254 14.84 23.77 -11.50
CA THR A 254 15.52 24.82 -10.72
C THR A 254 17.05 24.77 -10.84
N SER A 255 17.64 23.60 -11.10
CA SER A 255 19.09 23.42 -11.28
C SER A 255 19.62 23.73 -12.68
N ASN A 256 18.77 23.90 -13.70
CA ASN A 256 19.19 24.29 -15.07
C ASN A 256 19.35 25.83 -15.22
N LYS A 257 19.66 26.55 -14.15
CA LYS A 257 20.13 27.94 -14.15
C LYS A 257 21.59 27.98 -13.79
#